data_AF-A0A7S1HBH4-F1
#
_entry.id   AF-A0A7S1HBH4-F1
#
_cell.length_a   1.000
_cell.length_b   1.000
_cell.length_c   1.000
_cell.angle_alpha   90.00
_cell.angle_beta   90.00
_cell.angle_gamma   90.00
#
_symmetry.space_group_name_H-M   'P 1'
#
loop_
_entity.id
_entity.type
_entity.pdbx_description
1 polymer ?
#
loop_
_entity_poly.entity_id
_entity_poly.type
_entity_poly.pdbx_seq_one_letter_code
_entity_poly.pdbx_strand_id
1 'polypeptide(L)'
;GGSGFEHVEMQFLSDVYLRCPDCDGKRFRAEMLDVKLSLKDRDLSVSDVLELTVAEAVQLFSEQRAVLQKLQPIVDVGLEYVKLGQPVPTLSGGEAQRLKLAGFLAEAASSPRFGVAKKGTLFLFDEPTTGL
;
A
#
# COMPACT_ATOMS: atom_id res chain seq x y z
N GLY A 1 14.23 8.30 0.85
CA GLY A 1 13.00 9.11 0.90
C GLY A 1 12.60 9.24 2.35
N GLY A 2 12.07 10.39 2.76
CA GLY A 2 11.58 10.56 4.13
C GLY A 2 10.38 9.65 4.41
N SER A 3 10.25 9.18 5.64
CA SER A 3 9.04 8.48 6.13
C SER A 3 7.82 9.41 6.10
N GLY A 4 8.03 10.74 6.18
CA GLY A 4 6.96 11.72 6.37
C GLY A 4 6.44 11.77 7.81
N PHE A 5 6.96 10.88 8.65
CA PHE A 5 6.59 10.74 10.05
C PHE A 5 7.83 10.55 10.91
N GLU A 6 7.85 11.18 12.08
CA GLU A 6 8.82 10.96 13.13
C GLU A 6 8.29 9.86 14.05
N HIS A 7 9.10 8.83 14.25
CA HIS A 7 8.81 7.75 15.18
C HIS A 7 9.40 8.13 16.54
N VAL A 8 8.53 8.20 17.54
CA VAL A 8 8.90 8.49 18.92
C VAL A 8 8.71 7.21 19.73
N GLU A 9 9.83 6.60 20.12
CA GLU A 9 9.83 5.45 21.02
C GLU A 9 9.42 5.88 22.42
N MET A 10 8.42 5.20 22.98
CA MET A 10 7.88 5.49 24.30
C MET A 10 8.26 4.38 25.28
N GLN A 11 8.80 4.74 26.44
CA GLN A 11 9.34 3.75 27.38
C GLN A 11 8.28 2.84 28.03
N PHE A 12 7.02 3.29 28.10
CA PHE A 12 5.93 2.60 28.81
C PHE A 12 4.60 2.56 28.06
N LEU A 13 4.55 3.06 26.82
CA LEU A 13 3.36 3.16 25.99
C LEU A 13 3.65 2.64 24.59
N SER A 14 2.62 2.45 23.79
CA SER A 14 2.78 2.21 22.36
C SER A 14 3.48 3.40 21.70
N ASP A 15 4.42 3.10 20.81
CA ASP A 15 5.13 4.11 20.03
C ASP A 15 4.18 5.01 19.24
N VAL A 16 4.59 6.26 19.04
CA VAL A 16 3.78 7.26 18.33
C VAL A 16 4.48 7.66 17.03
N TYR A 17 3.68 7.81 15.97
CA TYR A 17 4.11 8.32 14.67
C TYR A 17 3.54 9.72 14.48
N LEU A 18 4.40 10.74 14.58
CA LEU A 18 4.01 12.14 14.42
C LEU A 18 4.28 12.59 12.99
N ARG A 19 3.41 13.43 12.41
CA ARG A 19 3.69 14.03 11.09
C ARG A 19 4.97 14.85 11.16
N CYS A 20 5.86 14.66 10.20
CA CYS A 20 7.09 15.44 10.09
C CYS A 20 6.73 16.93 9.89
N PRO A 21 7.22 17.85 10.75
CA PRO A 21 6.87 19.27 10.66
C PRO A 21 7.43 19.94 9.40
N ASP A 22 8.51 19.42 8.84
CA ASP A 22 9.17 20.01 7.67
C ASP A 22 8.43 19.73 6.36
N CYS A 23 7.76 18.59 6.25
CA CYS A 23 7.08 18.17 5.02
C CYS A 23 5.57 17.92 5.19
N ASP A 24 5.04 18.07 6.40
CA ASP A 24 3.65 17.79 6.77
C ASP A 24 3.14 16.43 6.22
N GLY A 25 3.95 15.39 6.36
CA GLY A 25 3.61 14.05 5.89
C GLY A 25 3.76 13.82 4.39
N LYS A 26 4.15 14.83 3.59
CA LYS A 26 4.29 14.70 2.13
C LYS A 26 5.50 13.89 1.68
N ARG A 27 6.52 13.68 2.54
CA ARG A 27 7.72 12.83 2.29
C ARG A 27 8.70 13.33 1.23
N PHE A 28 8.31 14.32 0.44
CA PHE A 28 9.07 14.86 -0.68
C PHE A 28 9.36 16.35 -0.50
N ARG A 29 10.46 16.82 -1.12
CA ARG A 29 10.78 18.24 -1.22
C ARG A 29 9.77 18.95 -2.12
N ALA A 30 9.60 20.27 -1.94
CA ALA A 30 8.65 21.07 -2.72
C ALA A 30 8.84 20.91 -4.23
N GLU A 31 10.09 20.96 -4.71
CA GLU A 31 10.44 20.80 -6.13
C GLU A 31 9.92 19.49 -6.75
N MET A 32 9.84 18.41 -5.96
CA MET A 32 9.32 17.11 -6.43
C MET A 32 7.79 17.10 -6.49
N LEU A 33 7.12 17.95 -5.72
CA LEU A 33 5.66 18.08 -5.71
C LEU A 33 5.15 18.92 -6.90
N ASP A 34 6.03 19.73 -7.49
CA ASP A 34 5.73 20.49 -8.71
C ASP A 34 5.64 19.59 -9.95
N VAL A 35 6.26 18.40 -9.91
CA VAL A 35 6.13 17.40 -10.98
C VAL A 35 4.77 16.72 -10.86
N LYS A 36 3.93 16.89 -11.89
CA LYS A 36 2.57 16.35 -11.92
C LYS A 36 2.41 15.30 -13.01
N LEU A 37 1.63 14.28 -12.67
CA LEU A 37 1.09 13.30 -13.60
C LEU A 37 -0.33 13.73 -13.97
N SER A 38 -0.56 13.96 -15.27
CA SER A 38 -1.90 14.18 -15.79
C SER A 38 -2.57 12.82 -16.04
N LEU A 39 -3.56 12.49 -15.21
CA LEU A 39 -4.33 11.26 -15.29
C LEU A 39 -5.81 11.62 -15.42
N LYS A 40 -6.42 11.22 -16.54
CA LYS A 40 -7.77 11.67 -16.94
C LYS A 40 -7.82 13.21 -16.91
N ASP A 41 -8.67 13.79 -16.06
CA ASP A 41 -8.88 15.23 -15.93
C ASP A 41 -8.22 15.82 -14.67
N ARG A 42 -7.20 15.16 -14.11
CA ARG A 42 -6.52 15.58 -12.89
C ARG A 42 -5.01 15.61 -13.05
N ASP A 43 -4.40 16.68 -12.54
CA ASP A 43 -2.95 16.78 -12.37
C ASP A 43 -2.59 16.46 -10.91
N LEU A 44 -1.88 15.36 -10.70
CA LEU A 44 -1.54 14.85 -9.38
C LEU A 44 -0.03 14.81 -9.18
N SER A 45 0.44 15.36 -8.05
CA SER A 45 1.80 15.12 -7.59
C SER A 45 1.93 13.69 -7.04
N VAL A 46 3.17 13.24 -6.82
CA VAL A 46 3.42 11.96 -6.15
C VAL A 46 2.78 11.87 -4.76
N SER A 47 2.68 13.00 -4.03
CA SER A 47 2.02 13.03 -2.72
C SER A 47 0.51 12.84 -2.86
N ASP A 48 -0.11 13.43 -3.87
CA ASP A 48 -1.55 13.30 -4.09
C ASP A 48 -1.92 11.86 -4.47
N VAL A 49 -1.08 11.20 -5.27
CA VAL A 49 -1.25 9.77 -5.60
C VAL A 49 -1.16 8.89 -4.35
N LEU A 50 -0.22 9.17 -3.44
CA LEU A 50 -0.09 8.42 -2.20
C LEU A 50 -1.27 8.62 -1.22
N GLU A 51 -2.00 9.73 -1.34
CA GLU A 51 -3.20 9.99 -0.54
C GLU A 51 -4.46 9.30 -1.07
N LEU A 52 -4.44 8.78 -2.29
CA LEU A 52 -5.54 8.00 -2.86
C LEU A 52 -5.73 6.68 -2.11
N THR A 53 -6.99 6.29 -1.95
CA THR A 53 -7.35 4.91 -1.61
C THR A 53 -7.01 3.98 -2.78
N VAL A 54 -6.83 2.69 -2.49
CA VAL A 54 -6.62 1.67 -3.52
C VAL A 54 -7.79 1.66 -4.53
N ALA A 55 -9.04 1.83 -4.06
CA ALA A 55 -10.21 1.93 -4.93
C ALA A 55 -10.12 3.10 -5.93
N GLU A 56 -9.80 4.30 -5.43
CA GLU A 56 -9.63 5.48 -6.27
C GLU A 56 -8.47 5.30 -7.25
N ALA A 57 -7.35 4.73 -6.80
CA ALA A 57 -6.20 4.47 -7.65
C ALA A 57 -6.53 3.48 -8.77
N VAL A 58 -7.26 2.39 -8.49
CA VAL A 58 -7.71 1.44 -9.52
C VAL A 58 -8.57 2.13 -10.58
N GLN A 59 -9.47 3.02 -10.16
CA GLN A 59 -10.29 3.79 -11.11
C GLN A 59 -9.44 4.77 -11.91
N LEU A 60 -8.53 5.51 -11.27
CA LEU A 60 -7.74 6.54 -11.92
C LEU A 60 -6.73 5.94 -12.91
N PHE A 61 -6.09 4.84 -12.53
CA PHE A 61 -5.08 4.13 -13.33
C PHE A 61 -5.69 3.03 -14.24
N SER A 62 -6.96 3.17 -14.62
CA SER A 62 -7.72 2.16 -15.37
C SER A 62 -7.09 1.79 -16.72
N GLU A 63 -6.26 2.66 -17.29
CA GLU A 63 -5.59 2.44 -18.59
C GLU A 63 -4.18 1.84 -18.42
N GLN A 64 -3.64 1.84 -17.20
CA GLN A 64 -2.28 1.39 -16.91
C GLN A 64 -2.28 -0.04 -16.37
N ARG A 65 -2.30 -1.02 -17.28
CA ARG A 65 -2.35 -2.46 -16.95
C ARG A 65 -1.30 -2.89 -15.92
N ALA A 66 -0.08 -2.36 -16.00
CA ALA A 66 1.00 -2.70 -15.06
C ALA A 66 0.69 -2.25 -13.63
N VAL A 67 0.03 -1.11 -13.45
CA VAL A 67 -0.40 -0.59 -12.14
C VAL A 67 -1.55 -1.43 -11.61
N LEU A 68 -2.56 -1.71 -12.45
CA LEU A 68 -3.71 -2.53 -12.07
C LEU A 68 -3.30 -3.94 -11.61
N GLN A 69 -2.31 -4.56 -12.27
CA GLN A 69 -1.78 -5.87 -11.85
C GLN A 69 -1.18 -5.86 -10.44
N LYS A 70 -0.71 -4.71 -9.94
CA LYS A 70 -0.17 -4.55 -8.59
C LYS A 70 -1.26 -4.20 -7.57
N LEU A 71 -2.28 -3.45 -7.98
CA LEU A 71 -3.38 -3.04 -7.10
C LEU A 71 -4.44 -4.13 -6.91
N GLN A 72 -4.70 -4.94 -7.94
CA GLN A 72 -5.76 -5.95 -7.91
C GLN A 72 -5.66 -6.92 -6.72
N PRO A 73 -4.49 -7.49 -6.38
CA PRO A 73 -4.38 -8.38 -5.23
C PRO A 73 -4.76 -7.73 -3.89
N ILE A 74 -4.60 -6.40 -3.77
CA ILE A 74 -4.98 -5.64 -2.57
C ILE A 74 -6.50 -5.47 -2.51
N VAL A 75 -7.15 -5.28 -3.65
CA VAL A 75 -8.63 -5.29 -3.78
C VAL A 75 -9.18 -6.67 -3.46
N ASP A 76 -8.56 -7.73 -3.99
CA ASP A 76 -9.02 -9.12 -3.81
C ASP A 76 -9.03 -9.57 -2.33
N VAL A 77 -8.24 -8.93 -1.47
CA VAL A 77 -8.23 -9.16 -0.02
C VAL A 77 -9.06 -8.14 0.77
N GLY A 78 -9.83 -7.28 0.10
CA GLY A 78 -10.74 -6.32 0.70
C GLY A 78 -10.07 -5.13 1.38
N LEU A 79 -8.91 -4.68 0.88
CA LEU A 79 -8.17 -3.51 1.39
C LEU A 79 -8.31 -2.28 0.49
N GLU A 80 -9.41 -2.19 -0.25
CA GLU A 80 -9.67 -1.13 -1.23
C GLU A 80 -9.82 0.28 -0.61
N TYR A 81 -10.15 0.35 0.69
CA TYR A 81 -10.26 1.60 1.45
C TYR A 81 -8.92 2.13 2.00
N VAL A 82 -7.87 1.32 2.00
CA VAL A 82 -6.55 1.71 2.52
C VAL A 82 -5.89 2.69 1.56
N LYS A 83 -5.22 3.72 2.09
CA LYS A 83 -4.45 4.67 1.27
C LYS A 83 -3.13 4.07 0.80
N LEU A 84 -2.71 4.36 -0.42
CA LEU A 84 -1.46 3.85 -1.00
C LEU A 84 -0.22 4.25 -0.17
N GLY A 85 -0.24 5.44 0.43
CA GLY A 85 0.84 5.97 1.26
C GLY A 85 0.71 5.67 2.75
N GLN A 86 -0.32 4.94 3.18
CA GLN A 86 -0.56 4.68 4.60
C GLN A 86 0.65 3.97 5.25
N PRO A 87 1.21 4.49 6.35
CA PRO A 87 2.31 3.84 7.02
C PRO A 87 1.90 2.44 7.53
N VAL A 88 2.69 1.41 7.20
CA VAL A 88 2.43 0.03 7.61
C VAL A 88 2.20 -0.13 9.12
N PRO A 89 2.94 0.57 10.02
CA PRO A 89 2.69 0.46 11.47
C PRO A 89 1.32 0.97 11.94
N THR A 90 0.61 1.74 11.10
CA THR A 90 -0.72 2.26 11.43
C THR A 90 -1.85 1.32 11.01
N LEU A 91 -1.53 0.23 10.30
CA LEU A 91 -2.49 -0.79 9.92
C LEU A 91 -2.81 -1.68 11.13
N SER A 92 -4.06 -2.10 11.23
CA SER A 92 -4.46 -3.16 12.16
C SER A 92 -3.76 -4.48 11.84
N GLY A 93 -3.69 -5.39 12.82
CA GLY A 93 -3.09 -6.71 12.61
C GLY A 93 -3.71 -7.49 11.44
N GLY A 94 -5.05 -7.46 11.33
CA GLY A 94 -5.78 -8.10 10.23
C GLY A 94 -5.53 -7.45 8.86
N GLU A 95 -5.35 -6.12 8.80
CA GLU A 95 -4.97 -5.43 7.56
C GLU A 95 -3.55 -5.78 7.13
N ALA A 96 -2.59 -5.78 8.06
CA ALA A 96 -1.21 -6.17 7.77
C ALA A 96 -1.12 -7.62 7.27
N GLN A 97 -1.90 -8.53 7.86
CA GLN A 97 -1.97 -9.93 7.43
C GLN A 97 -2.57 -10.06 6.02
N ARG A 98 -3.67 -9.36 5.73
CA ARG A 98 -4.29 -9.33 4.39
C ARG A 98 -3.36 -8.70 3.34
N LEU A 99 -2.65 -7.63 3.68
CA LEU A 99 -1.67 -7.01 2.79
C LEU A 99 -0.50 -7.97 2.47
N LYS A 100 -0.03 -8.72 3.47
CA LYS A 100 0.98 -9.77 3.27
C LYS A 100 0.47 -10.88 2.35
N LEU A 101 -0.77 -11.32 2.52
CA LEU A 101 -1.42 -12.29 1.64
C LEU A 101 -1.53 -11.76 0.19
N ALA A 102 -1.95 -10.51 -0.01
CA ALA A 102 -2.01 -9.88 -1.32
C ALA A 102 -0.65 -9.92 -2.05
N GLY A 103 0.45 -9.67 -1.33
CA GLY A 103 1.81 -9.77 -1.87
C GLY A 103 2.15 -11.18 -2.38
N PHE A 104 1.81 -12.21 -1.60
CA PHE A 104 2.03 -13.60 -2.01
C PHE A 104 1.17 -14.02 -3.20
N LEU A 105 -0.10 -13.59 -3.24
CA LEU A 105 -0.99 -13.85 -4.38
C LEU A 105 -0.46 -13.22 -5.67
N ALA A 106 0.07 -11.99 -5.58
CA ALA A 106 0.69 -11.30 -6.71
C ALA A 106 1.92 -12.06 -7.24
N GLU A 107 2.79 -12.55 -6.35
CA GLU A 107 3.98 -13.32 -6.71
C GLU A 107 3.60 -14.65 -7.37
N ALA A 108 2.65 -15.38 -6.79
CA ALA A 108 2.16 -16.64 -7.32
C ALA A 108 1.55 -16.48 -8.73
N ALA A 109 0.77 -15.42 -8.96
CA ALA A 109 0.17 -15.10 -10.25
C ALA A 109 1.21 -14.72 -11.33
N SER A 110 2.33 -14.12 -10.93
CA SER A 110 3.40 -13.69 -11.84
C SER A 110 4.39 -14.81 -12.22
N SER A 111 4.36 -15.94 -11.52
CA SER A 111 5.29 -17.05 -11.77
C SER A 111 4.90 -17.82 -13.03
N PRO A 112 5.83 -18.09 -13.97
CA PRO A 112 5.51 -18.80 -15.21
C PRO A 112 4.98 -20.20 -14.91
N ARG A 113 3.83 -20.56 -15.51
CA ARG A 113 3.19 -21.89 -15.43
C ARG A 113 3.96 -22.99 -16.20
N PHE A 114 5.29 -22.92 -16.25
CA PHE A 114 6.11 -23.89 -16.97
C PHE A 114 6.60 -25.00 -16.04
N GLY A 115 5.92 -26.15 -16.12
CA GLY A 115 6.58 -27.44 -16.32
C GLY A 115 7.13 -28.22 -15.12
N VAL A 116 7.18 -27.67 -13.91
CA VAL A 116 7.54 -28.48 -12.72
C VAL A 116 6.59 -28.11 -11.59
N ALA A 117 5.98 -29.11 -10.95
CA ALA A 117 5.12 -28.92 -9.79
C ALA A 117 5.86 -28.09 -8.73
N LYS A 118 5.57 -26.78 -8.68
CA LYS A 118 6.08 -25.90 -7.63
C LYS A 118 5.62 -26.52 -6.32
N LYS A 119 6.55 -26.77 -5.38
CA LYS A 119 6.20 -27.17 -4.00
C LYS A 119 5.07 -26.24 -3.54
N GLY A 120 3.92 -26.81 -3.21
CA GLY A 120 2.77 -26.03 -2.75
C GLY A 120 3.17 -25.18 -1.53
N THR A 121 2.77 -23.91 -1.52
CA THR A 121 2.96 -23.04 -0.36
C THR A 121 1.74 -23.19 0.54
N LEU A 122 1.93 -23.72 1.75
CA LEU A 122 0.91 -23.77 2.78
C LEU A 122 0.94 -22.47 3.58
N PHE A 123 -0.16 -21.73 3.58
CA PHE A 123 -0.35 -20.59 4.46
C PHE A 123 -1.12 -21.04 5.70
N LEU A 124 -0.53 -20.90 6.88
CA LEU A 124 -1.20 -21.10 8.15
C LEU A 124 -1.52 -19.72 8.73
N PHE A 125 -2.81 -19.45 8.94
CA PHE A 125 -3.28 -18.23 9.57
C PHE A 125 -3.85 -18.61 10.93
N ASP A 126 -3.33 -17.98 11.98
CA ASP A 126 -3.93 -18.04 13.30
C ASP A 126 -4.97 -16.92 13.39
N GLU A 127 -6.22 -17.27 13.70
CA GLU A 127 -7.39 -16.38 13.76
C GLU A 127 -7.56 -15.36 12.60
N PRO A 128 -7.75 -15.79 11.34
CA PRO A 128 -7.85 -14.87 10.20
C PRO A 128 -9.13 -14.01 10.18
N THR A 129 -10.07 -14.22 11.09
CA THR A 129 -11.36 -13.51 11.15
C THR A 129 -11.41 -12.38 12.18
N THR A 130 -10.35 -12.16 12.96
CA THR A 130 -10.35 -11.12 14.00
C THR A 130 -10.31 -9.73 13.35
N GLY A 131 -11.46 -9.06 13.32
CA GLY A 131 -11.63 -7.72 12.72
C GLY A 131 -12.08 -7.69 11.26
N LEU A 132 -12.63 -8.81 10.74
CA LEU A 132 -13.43 -8.82 9.51
C LEU A 132 -14.86 -8.31 9.76
#